data_AF-A0A8S8YUP5-F1
#
_entry.id   AF-A0A8S8YUP5-F1
#
_cell.length_a   1.000
_cell.length_b   1.000
_cell.length_c   1.000
_cell.angle_alpha   90.00
_cell.angle_beta   90.00
_cell.angle_gamma   90.00
#
_symmetry.space_group_name_H-M   'P 1'
#
loop_
_entity.id
_entity.type
_entity.pdbx_description
1 polymer ?
#
loop_
_entity_poly.entity_id
_entity_poly.type
_entity_poly.pdbx_seq_one_letter_code
_entity_poly.pdbx_strand_id
1 'polypeptide(L)'
;MYSKVHTEAVPWVTVFLGDWAQVWIVTRIAVIIVIASMVMMMIGGIMHAKKHPEDGGSAANVVMEVFLGKTVEALAHTISYARLGIMLLVHAALLMTVNNAFKSLGGAESGAAMAMIIGGNLGIMMIEGLIVYIQSLRLHLYEFFTKWYSGGSEPFRQIRPELIYNQFIWKKK
;
A
#
# COMPACT_ATOMS: atom_id res chain seq x y z
N MET A 1 21.61 2.10 29.10
CA MET A 1 22.84 2.71 28.55
C MET A 1 22.82 2.62 27.02
N TYR A 2 21.97 3.39 26.35
CA TYR A 2 21.97 3.59 24.89
C TYR A 2 21.65 5.06 24.64
N SER A 3 22.63 5.92 24.95
CA SER A 3 22.61 7.36 24.66
C SER A 3 23.63 7.63 23.56
N LYS A 4 23.38 7.09 22.37
CA LYS A 4 24.02 7.58 21.15
C LYS A 4 22.91 8.13 20.29
N VAL A 5 22.88 9.45 20.20
CA VAL A 5 22.02 10.16 19.26
C VAL A 5 22.53 9.75 17.87
N HIS A 6 21.79 8.86 17.20
CA HIS A 6 22.10 8.47 15.84
C HIS A 6 21.75 9.66 14.93
N THR A 7 22.77 10.43 14.54
CA THR A 7 22.68 11.59 13.63
C THR A 7 22.73 11.18 12.16
N GLU A 8 22.62 9.89 11.88
CA GLU A 8 22.59 9.36 10.52
C GLU A 8 21.38 9.93 9.78
N ALA A 9 21.61 10.30 8.52
CA ALA A 9 20.58 10.71 7.57
C ALA A 9 19.70 9.50 7.26
N VAL A 10 18.38 9.63 7.37
CA VAL A 10 17.46 8.58 6.91
C VAL A 10 17.49 8.57 5.38
N PRO A 11 18.00 7.53 4.70
CA PRO A 11 18.38 7.61 3.28
C PRO A 11 17.26 8.00 2.32
N TRP A 12 16.00 7.74 2.69
CA TRP A 12 14.83 8.06 1.89
C TRP A 12 14.12 9.35 2.35
N VAL A 13 14.29 9.80 3.59
CA VAL A 13 13.69 11.06 4.08
C VAL A 13 14.57 12.25 3.70
N THR A 14 15.90 12.10 3.70
CA THR A 14 16.82 13.17 3.31
C THR A 14 16.74 13.50 1.82
N VAL A 15 16.25 12.60 0.97
CA VAL A 15 15.96 12.88 -0.45
C VAL A 15 14.84 13.92 -0.60
N PHE A 16 13.87 13.94 0.32
CA PHE A 16 12.72 14.86 0.25
C PHE A 16 12.84 16.08 1.16
N LEU A 17 13.40 15.92 2.35
CA LEU A 17 13.54 17.01 3.33
C LEU A 17 14.95 17.63 3.34
N GLY A 18 15.98 16.96 2.83
CA GLY A 18 17.39 17.39 2.93
C GLY A 18 18.11 16.83 4.17
N ASP A 19 19.41 17.11 4.28
CA ASP A 19 20.31 16.50 5.29
C ASP A 19 19.99 16.85 6.75
N TRP A 20 19.09 17.81 7.00
CA TRP A 20 18.63 18.16 8.35
C TRP A 20 17.65 17.13 8.93
N ALA A 21 17.08 16.23 8.10
CA ALA A 21 16.20 15.15 8.53
C ALA A 21 16.98 13.97 9.14
N GLN A 22 17.53 14.19 10.34
CA GLN A 22 18.24 13.17 11.12
C GLN A 22 17.28 12.18 11.79
N VAL A 23 17.68 10.92 11.94
CA VAL A 23 16.86 9.85 12.56
C VAL A 23 16.20 10.31 13.87
N TRP A 24 16.96 10.96 14.75
CA TRP A 24 16.43 11.41 16.04
C TRP A 24 15.29 12.44 15.95
N ILE A 25 15.37 13.40 15.00
CA ILE A 25 14.32 14.42 14.82
C ILE A 25 13.05 13.76 14.27
N VAL A 26 13.22 12.89 13.27
CA VAL A 26 12.12 12.17 12.62
C VAL A 26 11.42 11.26 13.63
N THR A 27 12.18 10.54 14.45
CA THR A 27 11.61 9.61 15.44
C THR A 27 10.79 10.36 16.49
N ARG A 28 11.27 11.50 17.00
CA ARG A 28 10.53 12.33 17.97
C ARG A 28 9.26 12.91 17.37
N ILE A 29 9.34 13.48 16.17
CA ILE A 29 8.18 14.06 15.49
C ILE A 29 7.14 12.96 15.21
N ALA A 30 7.56 11.79 14.73
CA ALA A 30 6.67 10.67 14.47
C ALA A 30 5.95 10.20 15.75
N VAL A 31 6.66 10.04 16.87
CA VAL A 31 6.06 9.65 18.15
C VAL A 31 5.04 10.69 18.62
N ILE A 32 5.36 11.98 18.51
CA ILE A 32 4.43 13.06 18.87
C ILE A 32 3.18 13.03 17.99
N ILE A 33 3.33 12.83 16.67
CA ILE A 33 2.21 12.74 15.74
C ILE A 33 1.32 11.54 16.05
N VAL A 34 1.89 10.39 16.40
CA VAL A 34 1.13 9.19 16.78
C VAL A 34 0.35 9.42 18.08
N ILE A 35 0.96 10.06 19.07
CA ILE A 35 0.26 10.39 20.31
C ILE A 35 -0.86 11.41 20.03
N ALA A 36 -0.60 12.42 19.20
CA ALA A 36 -1.58 13.43 18.83
C ALA A 36 -2.78 12.83 18.06
N SER A 37 -2.54 11.91 17.13
CA SER A 37 -3.63 11.22 16.41
C SER A 37 -4.46 10.35 17.35
N MET A 38 -3.83 9.70 18.33
CA MET A 38 -4.51 8.89 19.34
C MET A 38 -5.39 9.75 20.26
N VAL A 39 -4.91 10.92 20.67
CA VAL A 39 -5.70 11.90 21.45
C VAL A 39 -6.88 12.43 20.63
N MET A 40 -6.67 12.75 19.35
CA MET A 40 -7.74 13.20 18.45
C MET A 40 -8.83 12.14 18.28
N MET A 41 -8.47 10.85 18.13
CA MET A 41 -9.42 9.75 18.09
C MET A 41 -10.19 9.61 19.40
N MET A 42 -9.54 9.80 20.55
CA MET A 42 -10.18 9.76 21.87
C MET A 42 -11.20 10.89 22.05
N ILE A 43 -10.86 12.12 21.64
CA ILE A 43 -11.79 13.27 21.66
C ILE A 43 -12.97 13.02 20.70
N GLY A 44 -12.72 12.51 19.49
CA GLY A 44 -13.76 12.16 18.52
C GLY A 44 -14.73 11.09 19.05
N GLY A 45 -14.23 10.06 19.74
CA GLY A 45 -15.05 9.04 20.38
C GLY A 45 -15.94 9.57 21.51
N ILE A 46 -15.40 10.43 22.38
CA ILE A 46 -16.16 11.08 23.45
C ILE A 46 -17.25 12.01 22.87
N MET A 47 -16.95 12.71 21.78
CA MET A 47 -17.89 13.61 21.11
C MET A 47 -19.03 12.85 20.41
N HIS A 48 -18.73 11.67 19.85
CA HIS A 48 -19.74 10.77 19.27
C HIS A 48 -20.65 10.18 20.36
N ALA A 49 -20.10 9.76 21.49
CA ALA A 49 -20.87 9.28 22.65
C ALA A 49 -21.78 10.36 23.25
N LYS A 50 -21.38 11.64 23.18
CA LYS A 50 -22.22 12.77 23.62
C LYS A 50 -23.39 13.05 22.66
N LYS A 51 -23.30 12.62 21.40
CA LYS A 51 -24.30 12.86 20.34
C LYS A 51 -25.31 11.71 20.21
N HIS A 52 -24.97 10.51 20.68
CA HIS A 52 -25.84 9.32 20.74
C HIS A 52 -25.90 8.78 22.19
N PRO A 53 -26.78 9.30 23.04
CA PRO A 53 -26.87 8.94 24.47
C PRO A 53 -27.48 7.56 24.74
N GLU A 54 -28.10 6.93 23.74
CA GLU A 54 -28.84 5.66 23.87
C GLU A 54 -28.00 4.44 24.28
N ASP A 55 -26.67 4.44 24.12
CA ASP A 55 -25.80 3.27 24.35
C ASP A 55 -25.14 3.18 25.74
N GLY A 56 -25.45 4.09 26.69
CA GLY A 56 -25.16 3.89 28.12
C GLY A 56 -23.70 3.57 28.52
N GLY A 57 -22.72 3.85 27.67
CA GLY A 57 -21.32 3.51 27.91
C GLY A 57 -20.63 4.56 28.78
N SER A 58 -20.18 4.17 29.98
CA SER A 58 -19.26 4.97 30.81
C SER A 58 -18.10 5.51 29.97
N ALA A 59 -17.56 6.69 30.31
CA ALA A 59 -16.36 7.25 29.67
C ALA A 59 -15.20 6.23 29.62
N ALA A 60 -15.13 5.32 30.59
CA ALA A 60 -14.17 4.21 30.59
C ALA A 60 -14.39 3.22 29.43
N ASN A 61 -15.64 2.95 29.04
CA ASN A 61 -15.97 2.04 27.95
C ASN A 61 -15.59 2.63 26.58
N VAL A 62 -15.87 3.92 26.37
CA VAL A 62 -15.47 4.66 25.15
C VAL A 62 -13.94 4.73 25.04
N VAL A 63 -13.23 4.97 26.16
CA VAL A 63 -11.76 4.96 26.17
C VAL A 63 -11.23 3.57 25.82
N MET A 64 -11.79 2.50 26.37
CA MET A 64 -11.39 1.13 26.04
C MET A 64 -11.69 0.76 24.59
N GLU A 65 -12.84 1.16 24.05
CA GLU A 65 -13.23 0.90 22.66
C GLU A 65 -12.34 1.65 21.66
N VAL A 66 -12.04 2.92 21.92
CA VAL A 66 -11.17 3.71 21.03
C VAL A 66 -9.71 3.22 21.14
N PHE A 67 -9.23 2.96 22.35
CA PHE A 67 -7.83 2.59 22.59
C PHE A 67 -7.51 1.17 22.14
N LEU A 68 -8.40 0.20 22.39
CA LEU A 68 -8.18 -1.20 22.02
C LEU A 68 -8.85 -1.59 20.71
N GLY A 69 -10.03 -1.05 20.39
CA GLY A 69 -10.72 -1.37 19.14
C GLY A 69 -10.12 -0.59 17.98
N LYS A 70 -10.31 0.73 17.98
CA LYS A 70 -9.98 1.56 16.80
C LYS A 70 -8.48 1.72 16.57
N THR A 71 -7.66 1.86 17.62
CA THR A 71 -6.20 1.95 17.45
C THR A 71 -5.59 0.63 16.97
N VAL A 72 -6.02 -0.52 17.52
CA VAL A 72 -5.51 -1.83 17.06
C VAL A 72 -5.98 -2.12 15.64
N GLU A 73 -7.23 -1.79 15.31
CA GLU A 73 -7.75 -1.91 13.94
C GLU A 73 -6.93 -1.04 12.96
N ALA A 74 -6.64 0.21 13.30
CA ALA A 74 -5.80 1.09 12.49
C ALA A 74 -4.37 0.56 12.32
N LEU A 75 -3.78 0.02 13.38
CA LEU A 75 -2.47 -0.64 13.33
C LEU A 75 -2.51 -1.91 12.47
N ALA A 76 -3.55 -2.73 12.59
CA ALA A 76 -3.72 -3.95 11.80
C ALA A 76 -3.82 -3.63 10.30
N HIS A 77 -4.57 -2.58 9.95
CA HIS A 77 -4.62 -2.08 8.58
C HIS A 77 -3.25 -1.60 8.11
N THR A 78 -2.52 -0.84 8.93
CA THR A 78 -1.18 -0.35 8.58
C THR A 78 -0.20 -1.50 8.34
N ILE A 79 -0.27 -2.57 9.15
CA ILE A 79 0.54 -3.78 8.97
C ILE A 79 0.18 -4.49 7.65
N SER A 80 -1.09 -4.48 7.24
CA SER A 80 -1.50 -5.05 5.95
C SER A 80 -0.78 -4.37 4.77
N TYR A 81 -0.58 -3.04 4.82
CA TYR A 81 0.19 -2.28 3.82
C TYR A 81 1.69 -2.62 3.82
N ALA A 82 2.25 -3.19 4.90
CA ALA A 82 3.66 -3.61 4.94
C ALA A 82 3.99 -4.64 3.85
N ARG A 83 2.98 -5.34 3.33
CA ARG A 83 3.11 -6.26 2.20
C ARG A 83 3.68 -5.59 0.94
N LEU A 84 3.27 -4.36 0.63
CA LEU A 84 3.84 -3.60 -0.50
C LEU A 84 5.32 -3.28 -0.27
N GLY A 85 5.70 -2.99 0.98
CA GLY A 85 7.09 -2.76 1.37
C GLY A 85 7.97 -4.00 1.20
N ILE A 86 7.47 -5.18 1.60
CA ILE A 86 8.20 -6.45 1.42
C ILE A 86 8.40 -6.74 -0.08
N MET A 87 7.39 -6.55 -0.91
CA MET A 87 7.52 -6.76 -2.35
C MET A 87 8.55 -5.81 -2.99
N LEU A 88 8.63 -4.55 -2.55
CA LEU A 88 9.66 -3.61 -3.02
C LEU A 88 11.08 -4.08 -2.63
N LEU A 89 11.25 -4.60 -1.42
CA LEU A 89 12.54 -5.13 -0.96
C LEU A 89 12.95 -6.37 -1.75
N VAL A 90 12.02 -7.28 -2.03
CA VAL A 90 12.25 -8.46 -2.88
C VAL A 90 12.66 -8.02 -4.28
N HIS A 91 11.97 -7.04 -4.87
CA HIS A 91 12.31 -6.50 -6.19
C HIS A 91 13.75 -5.98 -6.24
N ALA A 92 14.13 -5.15 -5.27
CA ALA A 92 15.48 -4.61 -5.16
C ALA A 92 16.54 -5.73 -4.99
N ALA A 93 16.25 -6.74 -4.18
CA ALA A 93 17.14 -7.88 -3.97
C ALA A 93 17.32 -8.74 -5.24
N LEU A 94 16.25 -8.95 -6.01
CA LEU A 94 16.29 -9.69 -7.26
C LEU A 94 17.09 -8.94 -8.34
N LEU A 95 16.89 -7.63 -8.47
CA LEU A 95 17.69 -6.78 -9.36
C LEU A 95 19.18 -6.79 -9.00
N MET A 96 19.50 -6.70 -7.70
CA MET A 96 20.88 -6.80 -7.21
C MET A 96 21.48 -8.17 -7.57
N THR A 97 20.71 -9.24 -7.46
CA THR A 97 21.14 -10.60 -7.79
C THR A 97 21.44 -10.75 -9.28
N VAL A 98 20.57 -10.24 -10.17
CA VAL A 98 20.82 -10.24 -11.63
C VAL A 98 22.07 -9.45 -11.98
N ASN A 99 22.24 -8.26 -11.40
CA ASN A 99 23.41 -7.44 -11.67
C ASN A 99 24.72 -8.08 -11.18
N ASN A 100 24.69 -8.77 -10.04
CA ASN A 100 25.86 -9.50 -9.54
C ASN A 100 26.18 -10.72 -10.40
N ALA A 101 25.16 -11.47 -10.82
CA ALA A 101 25.33 -12.57 -11.77
C ALA A 101 25.93 -12.08 -13.10
N PHE A 102 25.51 -10.89 -13.58
CA PHE A 102 25.99 -10.32 -14.84
C PHE A 102 27.48 -10.01 -14.78
N LYS A 103 27.91 -9.40 -13.66
CA LYS A 103 29.33 -9.15 -13.39
C LYS A 103 30.15 -10.44 -13.30
N SER A 104 29.60 -11.49 -12.71
CA SER A 104 30.28 -12.79 -12.55
C SER A 104 30.45 -13.57 -13.86
N LEU A 105 29.61 -13.32 -14.88
CA LEU A 105 29.61 -14.05 -16.16
C LEU A 105 30.50 -13.42 -17.24
N GLY A 106 31.39 -12.49 -16.86
CA GLY A 106 32.33 -11.83 -17.77
C GLY A 106 31.80 -10.51 -18.36
N GLY A 107 30.70 -9.97 -17.86
CA GLY A 107 30.19 -8.65 -18.24
C GLY A 107 29.81 -8.54 -19.73
N ALA A 108 29.97 -7.35 -20.32
CA ALA A 108 29.48 -7.05 -21.67
C ALA A 108 30.22 -7.79 -22.80
N GLU A 109 31.36 -8.43 -22.52
CA GLU A 109 32.15 -9.16 -23.52
C GLU A 109 31.59 -10.56 -23.80
N SER A 110 30.73 -11.08 -22.91
CA SER A 110 30.05 -12.37 -23.07
C SER A 110 28.62 -12.18 -23.59
N GLY A 111 28.31 -12.73 -24.77
CA GLY A 111 26.94 -12.75 -25.31
C GLY A 111 25.93 -13.44 -24.36
N ALA A 112 26.40 -14.41 -23.56
CA ALA A 112 25.58 -15.08 -22.55
C ALA A 112 25.22 -14.15 -21.37
N ALA A 113 26.14 -13.27 -20.95
CA ALA A 113 25.86 -12.29 -19.91
C ALA A 113 24.83 -11.24 -20.39
N MET A 114 24.93 -10.80 -21.65
CA MET A 114 23.97 -9.88 -22.25
C MET A 114 22.57 -10.49 -22.39
N ALA A 115 22.48 -11.75 -22.81
CA ALA A 115 21.21 -12.48 -22.85
C ALA A 115 20.59 -12.63 -21.45
N MET A 116 21.42 -12.87 -20.44
CA MET A 116 20.96 -13.04 -19.05
C MET A 116 20.49 -11.73 -18.42
N ILE A 117 21.15 -10.59 -18.64
CA ILE A 117 20.67 -9.31 -18.07
C ILE A 117 19.35 -8.86 -18.70
N ILE A 118 19.17 -9.07 -20.00
CA ILE A 118 17.92 -8.72 -20.70
C ILE A 118 16.81 -9.70 -20.30
N GLY A 119 17.06 -11.01 -20.43
CA GLY A 119 16.08 -12.05 -20.13
C GLY A 119 15.73 -12.13 -18.64
N GLY A 120 16.71 -11.95 -17.76
CA GLY A 120 16.55 -11.96 -16.31
C GLY A 120 15.71 -10.79 -15.82
N ASN A 121 16.01 -9.56 -16.26
CA ASN A 121 15.19 -8.39 -15.89
C ASN A 121 13.77 -8.48 -16.45
N LEU A 122 13.60 -8.92 -17.71
CA LEU A 122 12.27 -9.09 -18.30
C LEU A 122 11.46 -10.19 -17.58
N GLY A 123 12.10 -11.31 -17.25
CA GLY A 123 11.48 -12.40 -16.52
C GLY A 123 11.03 -12.00 -15.12
N ILE A 124 11.91 -11.32 -14.36
CA ILE A 124 11.56 -10.78 -13.03
C ILE A 124 10.41 -9.78 -13.15
N MET A 125 10.48 -8.84 -14.10
CA MET A 125 9.43 -7.84 -14.29
C MET A 125 8.06 -8.49 -14.55
N MET A 126 7.99 -9.53 -15.38
CA MET A 126 6.73 -10.23 -15.66
C MET A 126 6.20 -11.01 -14.46
N ILE A 127 7.05 -11.81 -13.81
CA ILE A 127 6.61 -12.67 -12.70
C ILE A 127 6.28 -11.84 -11.47
N GLU A 128 7.20 -10.95 -11.07
CA GLU A 128 7.02 -10.13 -9.88
C GLU A 128 5.93 -9.08 -10.09
N GLY A 129 5.83 -8.50 -11.29
CA GLY A 129 4.73 -7.60 -11.64
C GLY A 129 3.37 -8.27 -11.48
N LEU A 130 3.22 -9.53 -11.91
CA LEU A 130 1.99 -10.31 -11.71
C LEU A 130 1.69 -10.56 -10.23
N ILE A 131 2.70 -10.95 -9.45
CA ILE A 131 2.53 -11.23 -8.00
C ILE A 131 2.14 -9.95 -7.27
N VAL A 132 2.86 -8.84 -7.50
CA VAL A 132 2.58 -7.54 -6.89
C VAL A 132 1.19 -7.04 -7.26
N TYR A 133 0.76 -7.24 -8.52
CA TYR A 133 -0.58 -6.89 -8.97
C TYR A 133 -1.66 -7.62 -8.16
N ILE A 134 -1.53 -8.94 -7.99
CA ILE A 134 -2.47 -9.74 -7.19
C ILE A 134 -2.48 -9.30 -5.72
N GLN A 135 -1.31 -9.00 -5.15
CA GLN A 135 -1.21 -8.51 -3.77
C GLN A 135 -1.83 -7.11 -3.59
N SER A 136 -1.66 -6.22 -4.58
CA SER A 136 -2.24 -4.87 -4.56
C SER A 136 -3.76 -4.92 -4.70
N LEU A 137 -4.29 -5.79 -5.56
CA LEU A 137 -5.73 -6.02 -5.70
C LEU A 137 -6.36 -6.47 -4.37
N ARG A 138 -5.67 -7.33 -3.62
CA ARG A 138 -6.12 -7.74 -2.29
C ARG A 138 -6.30 -6.53 -1.36
N LEU A 139 -5.31 -5.65 -1.30
CA LEU A 139 -5.38 -4.46 -0.46
C LEU A 139 -6.54 -3.53 -0.87
N HIS A 140 -6.67 -3.28 -2.18
CA HIS A 140 -7.73 -2.42 -2.71
C HIS A 140 -9.12 -2.97 -2.44
N LEU A 141 -9.37 -4.24 -2.77
CA LEU A 141 -10.70 -4.85 -2.65
C LEU A 141 -11.12 -5.09 -1.21
N TYR A 142 -10.19 -5.44 -0.31
CA TYR A 142 -10.55 -5.81 1.06
C TYR A 142 -10.45 -4.66 2.07
N GLU A 143 -9.53 -3.71 1.90
CA GLU A 143 -9.30 -2.65 2.90
C GLU A 143 -9.71 -1.25 2.43
N PHE A 144 -9.63 -0.96 1.14
CA PHE A 144 -9.98 0.36 0.63
C PHE A 144 -11.44 0.43 0.17
N PHE A 145 -11.86 -0.45 -0.74
CA PHE A 145 -13.21 -0.41 -1.29
C PHE A 145 -14.28 -0.72 -0.25
N THR A 146 -14.05 -1.63 0.69
CA THR A 146 -15.01 -1.95 1.76
C THR A 146 -15.32 -0.76 2.68
N LYS A 147 -14.41 0.20 2.81
CA LYS A 147 -14.60 1.39 3.67
C LYS A 147 -15.40 2.51 3.01
N TRP A 148 -15.30 2.64 1.69
CA TRP A 148 -15.84 3.79 0.96
C TRP A 148 -16.90 3.44 -0.09
N TYR A 149 -16.93 2.18 -0.54
CA TYR A 149 -17.87 1.71 -1.55
C TYR A 149 -18.97 0.88 -0.88
N SER A 150 -20.14 1.49 -0.74
CA SER A 150 -21.38 0.78 -0.45
C SER A 150 -21.96 0.30 -1.79
N GLY A 151 -22.04 -1.01 -1.99
CA GLY A 151 -22.65 -1.57 -3.20
C GLY A 151 -24.14 -1.25 -3.28
N GLY A 152 -24.69 -1.19 -4.50
CA GLY A 152 -26.15 -1.14 -4.70
C GLY A 152 -26.69 -0.01 -5.59
N SER A 153 -25.94 0.49 -6.56
CA SER A 153 -26.53 1.32 -7.63
C SER A 153 -26.89 0.48 -8.85
N GLU A 154 -28.02 0.78 -9.48
CA GLU A 154 -28.37 0.18 -10.77
C GLU A 154 -27.29 0.54 -11.81
N PRO A 155 -26.65 -0.46 -12.46
CA PRO A 155 -25.65 -0.18 -13.48
C PRO A 155 -26.30 0.60 -14.62
N PHE A 156 -25.68 1.72 -15.01
CA PHE A 156 -26.20 2.57 -16.07
C PHE A 156 -26.42 1.78 -17.35
N ARG A 157 -27.69 1.54 -17.71
CA ARG A 157 -28.07 0.92 -18.97
C ARG A 157 -28.23 2.01 -20.01
N GLN A 158 -27.22 2.17 -20.86
CA GLN A 158 -27.31 3.04 -22.02
C GLN A 158 -28.58 2.73 -22.83
N ILE A 159 -29.33 3.77 -23.18
CA ILE A 159 -30.51 3.67 -24.06
C ILE A 159 -29.99 3.52 -25.49
N ARG A 160 -29.38 2.38 -25.82
CA ARG A 160 -29.16 2.04 -27.23
C ARG A 160 -30.44 1.40 -27.75
N PRO A 161 -31.02 1.92 -28.85
CA PRO A 161 -32.02 1.14 -29.59
C PRO A 161 -31.41 -0.22 -29.89
N GLU A 162 -32.15 -1.31 -29.65
CA GLU A 162 -31.72 -2.61 -30.13
C GLU A 162 -31.58 -2.49 -31.66
N LEU A 163 -30.33 -2.45 -32.15
CA LEU A 163 -30.09 -2.54 -33.57
C LEU A 163 -30.54 -3.95 -33.96
N ILE A 164 -31.71 -4.04 -34.58
CA ILE A 164 -32.13 -5.24 -35.31
C ILE A 164 -31.05 -5.46 -36.37
N TYR A 165 -30.14 -6.39 -36.10
CA TYR A 165 -29.15 -6.85 -37.07
C TYR A 165 -29.91 -7.64 -38.15
N ASN A 166 -30.51 -6.93 -39.10
CA ASN A 166 -31.06 -7.58 -40.28
C ASN A 166 -29.87 -8.03 -41.14
N GLN A 167 -29.51 -9.31 -41.02
CA GLN A 167 -28.53 -9.93 -41.90
C GLN A 167 -29.14 -9.98 -43.31
N PHE A 168 -28.77 -9.02 -44.17
CA PHE A 168 -29.11 -9.08 -45.58
C PHE A 168 -28.31 -10.21 -46.24
N ILE A 169 -28.90 -11.40 -46.27
CA ILE A 169 -28.40 -12.51 -47.07
C ILE A 169 -28.81 -12.23 -48.52
N TRP A 170 -27.88 -11.66 -49.29
CA TRP A 170 -28.08 -11.47 -50.72
C TRP A 170 -28.06 -12.84 -51.42
N LYS A 171 -29.22 -13.31 -51.89
CA LYS A 171 -29.26 -14.47 -52.79
C LYS A 171 -28.66 -14.05 -54.13
N LYS A 172 -27.44 -14.53 -54.43
CA LYS A 172 -26.93 -14.52 -55.81
C LYS A 172 -27.87 -15.34 -56.69
N LYS A 173 -28.27 -14.73 -57.80
CA LYS A 173 -29.04 -15.34 -58.89
C LYS A 173 -28.20 -16.33 -59.66
#